data_AF-A0AAJ0N605-F1
#
_entry.id   AF-A0AAJ0N605-F1
#
_cell.length_a   1.000
_cell.length_b   1.000
_cell.length_c   1.000
_cell.angle_alpha   90.00
_cell.angle_beta   90.00
_cell.angle_gamma   90.00
#
_symmetry.space_group_name_H-M   'P 1'
#
loop_
_entity.id
_entity.type
_entity.pdbx_description
1 polymer ?
#
loop_
_entity_poly.entity_id
_entity_poly.type
_entity_poly.pdbx_seq_one_letter_code
_entity_poly.pdbx_strand_id
1 'polypeptide(L)'
;MRAALSQLRARLALRADSEHGQALVRITLIALILVYTLICAPRWPVSGHQLQQLLCLIAVGQTTALLIFCWIVVSPQRSHLRRTLGMLADYGLIGLAMTWMGAPMACLYAVLLWITIGNGLRFGSEALQTAIAMATLSFGTTLANSPYWQGELGLGIALLGALIVVPMSLLRTLRERDQAMAGSTPAAGIDAALQHGRIPTPLTPPRV
;
A
#
# COMPACT_ATOMS: atom_id res chain seq x y z
N MET A 1 -23.34 -16.57 18.22
CA MET A 1 -22.40 -16.48 17.07
C MET A 1 -22.86 -15.50 15.99
N ARG A 2 -24.09 -15.62 15.43
CA ARG A 2 -24.60 -14.70 14.39
C ARG A 2 -24.73 -13.23 14.84
N ALA A 3 -25.10 -12.98 16.09
CA ALA A 3 -25.23 -11.62 16.64
C ALA A 3 -23.87 -10.90 16.85
N ALA A 4 -22.82 -11.63 17.22
CA ALA A 4 -21.47 -11.07 17.32
C ALA A 4 -20.89 -10.73 15.94
N LEU A 5 -21.15 -11.59 14.95
CA LEU A 5 -20.79 -11.35 13.55
C LEU A 5 -21.56 -10.16 12.93
N SER A 6 -22.84 -9.98 13.26
CA SER A 6 -23.63 -8.84 12.78
C SER A 6 -23.22 -7.53 13.45
N GLN A 7 -22.89 -7.55 14.75
CA GLN A 7 -22.35 -6.38 15.46
C GLN A 7 -20.95 -6.00 14.96
N LEU A 8 -20.09 -6.99 14.68
CA LEU A 8 -18.77 -6.74 14.07
C LEU A 8 -18.93 -6.17 12.66
N ARG A 9 -19.80 -6.75 11.83
CA ARG A 9 -20.08 -6.27 10.47
C ARG A 9 -20.67 -4.86 10.46
N ALA A 10 -21.56 -4.54 11.41
CA ALA A 10 -22.10 -3.19 11.56
C ALA A 10 -21.02 -2.19 11.99
N ARG A 11 -20.15 -2.55 12.94
CA ARG A 11 -19.01 -1.71 13.37
C ARG A 11 -17.97 -1.48 12.27
N LEU A 12 -17.78 -2.45 11.38
CA LEU A 12 -16.88 -2.35 10.23
C LEU A 12 -17.51 -1.56 9.07
N ALA A 13 -18.82 -1.72 8.83
CA ALA A 13 -19.54 -1.03 7.75
C ALA A 13 -19.77 0.46 8.04
N LEU A 14 -19.86 0.86 9.31
CA LEU A 14 -19.94 2.26 9.74
C LEU A 14 -18.58 2.99 9.72
N ARG A 15 -17.48 2.31 9.36
CA ARG A 15 -16.13 2.91 9.32
C ARG A 15 -15.69 3.24 7.90
N ALA A 16 -15.32 4.51 7.71
CA ALA A 16 -14.56 4.97 6.54
C ALA A 16 -13.05 4.67 6.65
N ASP A 17 -12.62 3.75 7.52
CA ASP A 17 -11.21 3.42 7.72
C ASP A 17 -10.80 2.24 6.81
N SER A 18 -9.94 2.52 5.85
CA SER A 18 -9.39 1.56 4.87
C SER A 18 -8.46 0.49 5.48
N GLU A 19 -8.09 0.60 6.76
CA GLU A 19 -7.18 -0.32 7.47
C GLU A 19 -7.72 -1.75 7.58
N HIS A 20 -9.00 -1.93 7.93
CA HIS A 20 -9.60 -3.26 8.04
C HIS A 20 -9.66 -3.96 6.67
N GLY A 21 -9.98 -3.18 5.63
CA GLY A 21 -9.98 -3.65 4.25
C GLY A 21 -8.58 -4.09 3.82
N GLN A 22 -7.54 -3.33 4.18
CA GLN A 22 -6.15 -3.72 3.89
C GLN A 22 -5.75 -5.01 4.62
N ALA A 23 -6.11 -5.16 5.90
CA ALA A 23 -5.82 -6.37 6.66
C ALA A 23 -6.52 -7.61 6.08
N LEU A 24 -7.78 -7.47 5.65
CA LEU A 24 -8.51 -8.56 5.00
C LEU A 24 -7.93 -8.93 3.63
N VAL A 25 -7.54 -7.93 2.83
CA VAL A 25 -6.83 -8.16 1.55
C VAL A 25 -5.52 -8.91 1.81
N ARG A 26 -4.74 -8.52 2.83
CA ARG A 26 -3.50 -9.23 3.20
C ARG A 26 -3.75 -10.70 3.54
N ILE A 27 -4.72 -10.97 4.42
CA ILE A 27 -5.09 -12.34 4.81
C ILE A 27 -5.47 -13.17 3.58
N THR A 28 -6.31 -12.59 2.71
CA THR A 28 -6.79 -13.26 1.50
C THR A 28 -5.65 -13.53 0.53
N LEU A 29 -4.75 -12.56 0.33
CA LEU A 29 -3.65 -12.67 -0.60
C LEU A 29 -2.63 -13.72 -0.17
N ILE A 30 -2.28 -13.77 1.12
CA ILE A 30 -1.37 -14.80 1.65
C ILE A 30 -2.01 -16.19 1.52
N ALA A 31 -3.31 -16.33 1.79
CA ALA A 31 -4.03 -17.58 1.58
C ALA A 31 -4.04 -18.02 0.10
N LEU A 32 -4.20 -17.07 -0.84
CA LEU A 32 -4.10 -17.35 -2.27
C LEU A 32 -2.69 -17.78 -2.67
N ILE A 33 -1.64 -17.17 -2.11
CA ILE A 33 -0.25 -17.59 -2.32
C ILE A 33 -0.02 -19.01 -1.78
N LEU A 34 -0.61 -19.36 -0.63
CA LEU A 34 -0.56 -20.72 -0.09
C LEU A 34 -1.20 -21.71 -1.06
N VAL A 35 -2.42 -21.44 -1.51
CA VAL A 35 -3.13 -22.30 -2.47
C VAL A 35 -2.33 -22.44 -3.78
N TYR A 36 -1.82 -21.33 -4.31
CA TYR A 36 -0.94 -21.32 -5.47
C TYR A 36 0.28 -22.21 -5.25
N THR A 37 0.95 -22.08 -4.10
CA THR A 37 2.11 -22.90 -3.74
C THR A 37 1.74 -24.38 -3.68
N LEU A 38 0.65 -24.75 -3.01
CA LEU A 38 0.25 -26.15 -2.88
C LEU A 38 -0.10 -26.80 -4.23
N ILE A 39 -0.70 -26.04 -5.15
CA ILE A 39 -1.09 -26.54 -6.48
C ILE A 39 0.12 -26.64 -7.42
N CYS A 40 1.04 -25.68 -7.35
CA CYS A 40 2.11 -25.52 -8.34
C CYS A 40 3.45 -26.12 -7.89
N ALA A 41 3.73 -26.19 -6.58
CA ALA A 41 4.99 -26.69 -6.03
C ALA A 41 5.44 -28.06 -6.55
N PRO A 42 4.55 -29.05 -6.81
CA PRO A 42 4.98 -30.33 -7.37
C PRO A 42 5.66 -30.24 -8.74
N ARG A 43 5.49 -29.12 -9.46
CA ARG A 43 6.08 -28.88 -10.79
C ARG A 43 7.37 -28.06 -10.73
N TRP A 44 7.75 -27.56 -9.56
CA TRP A 44 8.91 -26.68 -9.43
C TRP A 44 10.19 -27.49 -9.23
N PRO A 45 11.30 -27.11 -9.89
CA PRO A 45 12.60 -27.75 -9.71
C PRO A 45 13.27 -27.24 -8.42
N VAL A 46 12.63 -27.44 -7.27
CA VAL A 46 13.07 -26.91 -5.97
C VAL A 46 13.24 -28.04 -4.96
N SER A 47 14.19 -27.89 -4.05
CA SER A 47 14.43 -28.88 -3.00
C SER A 47 13.29 -28.89 -1.96
N GLY A 48 13.09 -30.04 -1.31
CA GLY A 48 12.10 -30.15 -0.22
C GLY A 48 12.34 -29.16 0.92
N HIS A 49 13.61 -28.88 1.23
CA HIS A 49 13.99 -27.87 2.22
C HIS A 49 13.56 -26.46 1.81
N GLN A 50 13.80 -26.05 0.55
CA GLN A 50 13.34 -24.75 0.04
C GLN A 50 11.82 -24.61 0.09
N LEU A 51 11.08 -25.67 -0.27
CA LEU A 51 9.63 -25.67 -0.17
C LEU A 51 9.16 -25.54 1.29
N GLN A 52 9.79 -26.25 2.22
CA GLN A 52 9.50 -26.13 3.65
C GLN A 52 9.78 -24.71 4.18
N GLN A 53 10.89 -24.09 3.77
CA GLN A 53 11.20 -22.71 4.12
C GLN A 53 10.14 -21.74 3.60
N LEU A 54 9.68 -21.91 2.36
CA LEU A 54 8.60 -21.11 1.79
C LEU A 54 7.29 -21.30 2.55
N LEU A 55 6.90 -22.53 2.86
CA LEU A 55 5.68 -22.81 3.63
C LEU A 55 5.74 -22.21 5.04
N CYS A 56 6.91 -22.28 5.70
CA CYS A 56 7.15 -21.62 6.98
C CYS A 56 7.00 -20.10 6.85
N LEU A 57 7.57 -19.49 5.81
CA LEU A 57 7.46 -18.06 5.52
C LEU A 57 5.99 -17.64 5.33
N ILE A 58 5.23 -18.41 4.56
CA ILE A 58 3.79 -18.19 4.35
C ILE A 58 3.02 -18.30 5.66
N ALA A 59 3.32 -19.32 6.50
CA ALA A 59 2.67 -19.50 7.79
C ALA A 59 2.97 -18.34 8.76
N VAL A 60 4.21 -17.87 8.80
CA VAL A 60 4.61 -16.67 9.57
C VAL A 60 3.86 -15.44 9.06
N GLY A 61 3.78 -15.25 7.74
CA GLY A 61 3.03 -14.15 7.13
C GLY A 61 1.55 -14.20 7.48
N GLN A 62 0.93 -15.37 7.36
CA GLN A 62 -0.49 -15.56 7.66
C GLN A 62 -0.78 -15.29 9.14
N THR A 63 0.08 -15.79 10.04
CA THR A 63 -0.01 -15.55 11.48
C THR A 63 0.11 -14.06 11.78
N THR A 64 1.09 -13.38 11.19
CA THR A 64 1.29 -11.93 11.35
C THR A 64 0.07 -11.14 10.86
N ALA A 65 -0.50 -11.51 9.72
CA ALA A 65 -1.70 -10.87 9.18
C ALA A 65 -2.91 -11.03 10.11
N LEU A 66 -3.10 -12.22 10.69
CA LEU A 66 -4.17 -12.47 11.67
C LEU A 66 -3.94 -11.71 12.98
N LEU A 67 -2.71 -11.65 13.49
CA LEU A 67 -2.38 -10.88 14.69
C LEU A 67 -2.65 -9.39 14.50
N ILE A 68 -2.28 -8.82 13.34
CA ILE A 68 -2.57 -7.42 13.00
C ILE A 68 -4.09 -7.20 12.91
N PHE A 69 -4.83 -8.11 12.29
CA PHE A 69 -6.29 -8.02 12.21
C PHE A 69 -6.95 -8.08 13.61
N CYS A 70 -6.51 -9.00 14.47
CA CYS A 70 -6.96 -9.06 15.86
C CYS A 70 -6.63 -7.77 16.62
N TRP A 71 -5.44 -7.20 16.42
CA TRP A 71 -5.07 -5.91 17.03
C TRP A 71 -5.96 -4.76 16.54
N ILE A 72 -6.36 -4.76 15.27
CA ILE A 72 -7.33 -3.79 14.74
C ILE A 72 -8.69 -3.92 15.45
N VAL A 73 -9.17 -5.16 15.66
CA VAL A 73 -10.45 -5.41 16.33
C VAL A 73 -10.41 -5.01 17.82
N VAL A 74 -9.29 -5.26 18.50
CA VAL A 74 -9.11 -4.95 19.94
C VAL A 74 -8.82 -3.48 20.20
N SER A 75 -7.98 -2.84 19.37
CA SER A 75 -7.62 -1.43 19.46
C SER A 75 -7.99 -0.70 18.16
N PRO A 76 -9.22 -0.15 18.08
CA PRO A 76 -9.78 0.39 16.85
C PRO A 76 -9.23 1.78 16.47
N GLN A 77 -8.28 2.32 17.23
CA GLN A 77 -7.67 3.61 16.98
C GLN A 77 -6.70 3.52 15.79
N ARG A 78 -6.54 4.62 15.05
CA ARG A 78 -5.55 4.71 13.96
C ARG A 78 -4.16 4.60 14.55
N SER A 79 -3.33 3.74 13.97
CA SER A 79 -1.97 3.49 14.46
C SER A 79 -0.99 3.45 13.30
N HIS A 80 -0.15 4.48 13.22
CA HIS A 80 0.94 4.54 12.24
C HIS A 80 1.92 3.37 12.40
N LEU A 81 2.22 2.97 13.64
CA LEU A 81 3.10 1.85 13.94
C LEU A 81 2.57 0.53 13.34
N ARG A 82 1.29 0.22 13.59
CA ARG A 82 0.65 -1.00 13.07
C ARG A 82 0.69 -1.06 11.56
N ARG A 83 0.50 0.09 10.90
CA ARG A 83 0.54 0.19 9.44
C ARG A 83 1.95 -0.02 8.89
N THR A 84 2.96 0.64 9.47
CA THR A 84 4.35 0.48 9.04
C THR A 84 4.85 -0.96 9.24
N LEU A 85 4.53 -1.58 10.38
CA LEU A 85 4.84 -2.99 10.62
C LEU A 85 4.15 -3.92 9.61
N GLY A 86 2.89 -3.63 9.28
CA GLY A 86 2.17 -4.36 8.25
C GLY A 86 2.82 -4.23 6.87
N MET A 87 3.21 -3.02 6.47
CA MET A 87 3.93 -2.80 5.21
C MET A 87 5.28 -3.52 5.21
N LEU A 88 6.05 -3.43 6.30
CA LEU A 88 7.32 -4.13 6.43
C LEU A 88 7.16 -5.65 6.27
N ALA A 89 6.12 -6.23 6.88
CA ALA A 89 5.80 -7.63 6.69
C ALA A 89 5.44 -7.95 5.22
N ASP A 90 4.58 -7.15 4.59
CA ASP A 90 4.15 -7.37 3.20
C ASP A 90 5.34 -7.35 2.23
N TYR A 91 6.16 -6.29 2.29
CA TYR A 91 7.33 -6.12 1.43
C TYR A 91 8.39 -7.16 1.75
N GLY A 92 8.76 -7.34 3.03
CA GLY A 92 9.79 -8.28 3.44
C GLY A 92 9.48 -9.73 3.07
N LEU A 93 8.25 -10.19 3.31
CA LEU A 93 7.85 -11.56 3.00
C LEU A 93 7.82 -11.81 1.48
N ILE A 94 7.32 -10.85 0.69
CA ILE A 94 7.34 -10.97 -0.77
C ILE A 94 8.79 -11.01 -1.28
N GLY A 95 9.65 -10.09 -0.81
CA GLY A 95 11.06 -10.05 -1.18
C GLY A 95 11.79 -11.35 -0.85
N LEU A 96 11.59 -11.89 0.36
CA LEU A 96 12.19 -13.17 0.78
C LEU A 96 11.69 -14.34 -0.09
N ALA A 97 10.38 -14.43 -0.34
CA ALA A 97 9.81 -15.47 -1.20
C ALA A 97 10.39 -15.42 -2.62
N MET A 98 10.48 -14.23 -3.21
CA MET A 98 11.09 -14.04 -4.53
C MET A 98 12.59 -14.34 -4.55
N THR A 99 13.29 -14.06 -3.45
CA THR A 99 14.73 -14.29 -3.33
C THR A 99 15.07 -15.77 -3.25
N TRP A 100 14.30 -16.54 -2.47
CA TRP A 100 14.56 -17.96 -2.27
C TRP A 100 14.03 -18.84 -3.38
N MET A 101 12.90 -18.46 -3.98
CA MET A 101 12.26 -19.29 -4.99
C MET A 101 12.66 -18.90 -6.41
N GLY A 102 12.94 -17.61 -6.68
CA GLY A 102 13.23 -17.11 -8.02
C GLY A 102 12.00 -17.15 -8.94
N ALA A 103 12.13 -17.79 -10.10
CA ALA A 103 11.09 -17.84 -11.14
C ALA A 103 9.68 -18.20 -10.64
N PRO A 104 9.48 -19.23 -9.79
CA PRO A 104 8.15 -19.63 -9.34
C PRO A 104 7.42 -18.56 -8.50
N MET A 105 8.15 -17.64 -7.87
CA MET A 105 7.57 -16.52 -7.11
C MET A 105 7.69 -15.19 -7.83
N ALA A 106 8.15 -15.16 -9.09
CA ALA A 106 8.29 -13.91 -9.84
C ALA A 106 6.95 -13.18 -10.03
N CYS A 107 5.82 -13.92 -10.05
CA CYS A 107 4.48 -13.34 -10.11
C CYS A 107 4.17 -12.41 -8.93
N LEU A 108 4.85 -12.56 -7.79
CA LEU A 108 4.69 -11.69 -6.63
C LEU A 108 5.19 -10.26 -6.90
N TYR A 109 5.97 -10.03 -7.95
CA TYR A 109 6.30 -8.67 -8.39
C TYR A 109 5.03 -7.86 -8.73
N ALA A 110 4.05 -8.48 -9.39
CA ALA A 110 2.79 -7.80 -9.72
C ALA A 110 2.02 -7.43 -8.44
N VAL A 111 2.05 -8.31 -7.43
CA VAL A 111 1.48 -8.04 -6.11
C VAL A 111 2.22 -6.90 -5.41
N LEU A 112 3.55 -6.91 -5.45
CA LEU A 112 4.41 -5.87 -4.88
C LEU A 112 4.05 -4.49 -5.43
N LEU A 113 3.92 -4.37 -6.75
CA LEU A 113 3.52 -3.13 -7.42
C LEU A 113 2.08 -2.72 -7.04
N TRP A 114 1.15 -3.67 -7.05
CA TRP A 114 -0.25 -3.44 -6.67
C TRP A 114 -0.39 -2.92 -5.23
N ILE A 115 0.33 -3.51 -4.28
CA ILE A 115 0.31 -3.09 -2.87
C ILE A 115 0.89 -1.68 -2.74
N THR A 116 1.95 -1.35 -3.47
CA THR A 116 2.56 -0.01 -3.47
C THR A 116 1.58 1.05 -3.95
N ILE A 117 0.95 0.83 -5.11
CA ILE A 117 -0.07 1.72 -5.65
C ILE A 117 -1.27 1.83 -4.69
N GLY A 118 -1.74 0.68 -4.18
CA GLY A 118 -2.87 0.60 -3.28
C GLY A 118 -2.65 1.34 -1.96
N ASN A 119 -1.41 1.38 -1.43
CA ASN A 119 -1.09 2.18 -0.24
C ASN A 119 -1.20 3.68 -0.53
N GLY A 120 -0.72 4.15 -1.69
CA GLY A 120 -0.84 5.55 -2.07
C GLY A 120 -2.28 6.00 -2.27
N LEU A 121 -3.07 5.21 -3.00
CA LEU A 121 -4.48 5.53 -3.25
C LEU A 121 -5.33 5.54 -1.97
N ARG A 122 -5.04 4.66 -1.01
CA ARG A 122 -5.83 4.54 0.23
C ARG A 122 -5.43 5.52 1.32
N PHE A 123 -4.17 5.91 1.37
CA PHE A 123 -3.60 6.63 2.51
C PHE A 123 -2.83 7.90 2.12
N GLY A 124 -2.84 8.28 0.85
CA GLY A 124 -2.29 9.55 0.36
C GLY A 124 -0.82 9.49 -0.03
N SER A 125 -0.27 10.68 -0.28
CA SER A 125 1.04 10.88 -0.87
C SER A 125 2.22 10.49 0.04
N GLU A 126 2.10 10.65 1.36
CA GLU A 126 3.14 10.21 2.33
C GLU A 126 3.24 8.68 2.36
N ALA A 127 2.09 8.01 2.36
CA ALA A 127 1.99 6.55 2.32
C ALA A 127 2.70 5.96 1.10
N LEU A 128 2.48 6.58 -0.05
CA LEU A 128 3.03 6.16 -1.33
C LEU A 128 4.56 6.26 -1.33
N GLN A 129 5.12 7.34 -0.75
CA GLN A 129 6.57 7.50 -0.65
C GLN A 129 7.20 6.40 0.20
N THR A 130 6.62 6.12 1.39
CA THR A 130 7.10 5.01 2.22
C THR A 130 6.98 3.67 1.50
N ALA A 131 5.85 3.44 0.80
CA ALA A 131 5.62 2.22 0.05
C ALA A 131 6.62 2.03 -1.10
N ILE A 132 6.94 3.09 -1.86
CA ILE A 132 7.94 3.07 -2.93
C ILE A 132 9.32 2.72 -2.36
N ALA A 133 9.73 3.37 -1.26
CA ALA A 133 11.02 3.10 -0.64
C ALA A 133 11.13 1.63 -0.19
N MET A 134 10.11 1.12 0.49
CA MET A 134 10.07 -0.26 0.98
C MET A 134 10.02 -1.28 -0.16
N ALA A 135 9.25 -1.01 -1.22
CA ALA A 135 9.17 -1.87 -2.40
C ALA A 135 10.51 -1.91 -3.15
N THR A 136 11.16 -0.76 -3.32
CA THR A 136 12.46 -0.63 -3.98
C THR A 136 13.54 -1.37 -3.18
N LEU A 137 13.57 -1.21 -1.86
CA LEU A 137 14.50 -1.94 -0.99
C LEU A 137 14.24 -3.44 -1.04
N SER A 138 12.98 -3.86 -0.97
CA SER A 138 12.60 -5.27 -1.05
C SER A 138 13.02 -5.91 -2.38
N PHE A 139 12.69 -5.29 -3.51
CA PHE A 139 13.02 -5.89 -4.80
C PHE A 139 14.51 -5.71 -5.16
N GLY A 140 15.14 -4.61 -4.72
CA GLY A 140 16.59 -4.40 -4.83
C GLY A 140 17.39 -5.45 -4.06
N THR A 141 16.94 -5.80 -2.84
CA THR A 141 17.56 -6.91 -2.08
C THR A 141 17.32 -8.26 -2.75
N THR A 142 16.14 -8.50 -3.33
CA THR A 142 15.90 -9.68 -4.17
C THR A 142 16.85 -9.77 -5.36
N LEU A 143 17.06 -8.68 -6.09
CA LEU A 143 18.00 -8.60 -7.21
C LEU A 143 19.43 -8.90 -6.77
N ALA A 144 19.84 -8.37 -5.61
CA ALA A 144 21.19 -8.55 -5.09
C ALA A 144 21.47 -9.96 -4.58
N ASN A 145 20.47 -10.70 -4.08
CA ASN A 145 20.68 -11.96 -3.35
C ASN A 145 20.14 -13.22 -4.05
N SER A 146 19.38 -13.08 -5.14
CA SER A 146 18.79 -14.22 -5.83
C SER A 146 19.59 -14.61 -7.08
N PRO A 147 20.10 -15.85 -7.17
CA PRO A 147 20.79 -16.33 -8.37
C PRO A 147 19.94 -16.21 -9.66
N TYR A 148 18.64 -16.49 -9.57
CA TYR A 148 17.71 -16.32 -10.69
C TYR A 148 17.67 -14.87 -11.23
N TRP A 149 17.48 -13.89 -10.34
CA TRP A 149 17.38 -12.48 -10.72
C TRP A 149 18.72 -11.89 -11.15
N GLN A 150 19.83 -12.43 -10.65
CA GLN A 150 21.18 -12.11 -11.14
C GLN A 150 21.43 -12.63 -12.56
N GLY A 151 20.79 -13.74 -12.95
CA GLY A 151 20.79 -14.21 -14.34
C GLY A 151 19.98 -13.30 -15.27
N GLU A 152 18.90 -12.72 -14.77
CA GLU A 152 17.95 -11.88 -15.51
C GLU A 152 18.08 -10.39 -15.15
N LEU A 153 19.29 -9.88 -14.90
CA LEU A 153 19.50 -8.52 -14.39
C LEU A 153 18.91 -7.43 -15.29
N GLY A 154 18.94 -7.60 -16.62
CA GLY A 154 18.34 -6.64 -17.54
C GLY A 154 16.84 -6.45 -17.29
N LEU A 155 16.11 -7.57 -17.17
CA LEU A 155 14.70 -7.56 -16.80
C LEU A 155 14.51 -7.03 -15.38
N GLY A 156 15.34 -7.49 -14.43
CA GLY A 156 15.30 -7.07 -13.03
C GLY A 156 15.43 -5.56 -12.85
N ILE A 157 16.40 -4.92 -13.50
CA ILE A 157 16.60 -3.47 -13.46
C ILE A 157 15.42 -2.74 -14.09
N ALA A 158 14.89 -3.22 -15.23
CA ALA A 158 13.71 -2.63 -15.85
C ALA A 158 12.47 -2.68 -14.93
N LEU A 159 12.26 -3.82 -14.26
CA LEU A 159 11.20 -3.97 -13.26
C LEU A 159 11.42 -3.07 -12.04
N LEU A 160 12.65 -2.96 -11.53
CA LEU A 160 12.97 -2.02 -10.43
C LEU A 160 12.68 -0.57 -10.83
N GLY A 161 13.04 -0.18 -12.06
CA GLY A 161 12.71 1.13 -12.62
C GLY A 161 11.20 1.35 -12.71
N ALA A 162 10.44 0.37 -13.21
CA ALA A 162 8.98 0.45 -13.28
C ALA A 162 8.33 0.57 -11.89
N LEU A 163 8.87 -0.11 -10.89
CA LEU A 163 8.41 -0.05 -9.49
C LEU A 163 8.60 1.34 -8.87
N ILE A 164 9.49 2.16 -9.41
CA ILE A 164 9.69 3.56 -9.00
C ILE A 164 8.87 4.51 -9.86
N VAL A 165 9.01 4.42 -11.19
CA VAL A 165 8.43 5.38 -12.14
C VAL A 165 6.90 5.37 -12.09
N VAL A 166 6.27 4.19 -12.07
CA VAL A 166 4.80 4.08 -12.09
C VAL A 166 4.18 4.65 -10.82
N PRO A 167 4.63 4.31 -9.59
CA PRO A 167 4.07 4.92 -8.39
C PRO A 167 4.45 6.40 -8.23
N MET A 168 5.61 6.83 -8.73
CA MET A 168 6.02 8.25 -8.70
C MET A 168 5.13 9.14 -9.58
N SER A 169 4.70 8.65 -10.75
CA SER A 169 3.75 9.40 -11.58
C SER A 169 2.40 9.55 -10.86
N LEU A 170 1.94 8.50 -10.18
CA LEU A 170 0.75 8.56 -9.34
C LEU A 170 0.92 9.54 -8.17
N LEU A 171 2.09 9.57 -7.53
CA LEU A 171 2.38 10.50 -6.43
C LEU A 171 2.22 11.96 -6.87
N ARG A 172 2.69 12.29 -8.07
CA ARG A 172 2.51 13.63 -8.65
C ARG A 172 1.02 13.96 -8.80
N THR A 173 0.23 13.06 -9.38
CA THR A 173 -1.22 13.26 -9.55
C THR A 173 -1.95 13.40 -8.21
N LEU A 174 -1.55 12.64 -7.18
CA LEU A 174 -2.14 12.76 -5.85
C LEU A 174 -1.82 14.13 -5.24
N ARG A 175 -0.58 14.60 -5.34
CA ARG A 175 -0.17 15.93 -4.84
C ARG A 175 -0.90 17.06 -5.55
N GLU A 176 -1.07 16.97 -6.87
CA GLU A 176 -1.83 17.96 -7.66
C GLU A 176 -3.29 18.02 -7.20
N ARG A 177 -3.92 16.88 -6.91
CA ARG A 177 -5.28 16.82 -6.34
C ARG A 177 -5.36 17.42 -4.94
N ASP A 178 -4.41 17.08 -4.07
CA ASP A 178 -4.35 17.59 -2.69
C ASP A 178 -4.21 19.12 -2.70
N GLN A 179 -3.37 19.68 -3.58
CA GLN A 179 -3.18 21.12 -3.75
C GLN A 179 -4.44 21.82 -4.29
N ALA A 180 -5.12 21.24 -5.27
CA ALA A 180 -6.37 21.80 -5.80
C ALA A 180 -7.49 21.85 -4.74
N MET A 181 -7.57 20.84 -3.87
CA MET A 181 -8.52 20.84 -2.75
C MET A 181 -8.14 21.86 -1.67
N ALA A 182 -6.85 22.01 -1.35
CA ALA A 182 -6.40 23.01 -0.38
C ALA A 182 -6.70 24.45 -0.87
N GLY A 183 -6.51 24.73 -2.16
CA GLY A 183 -6.79 26.03 -2.78
C GLY A 183 -8.28 26.35 -2.96
N SER A 184 -9.18 25.36 -2.88
CA SER A 184 -10.64 25.55 -2.97
C SER A 184 -11.33 25.64 -1.61
N THR A 185 -10.57 25.68 -0.50
CA THR A 185 -11.09 25.86 0.85
C THR A 185 -11.80 27.22 0.99
N PRO A 186 -13.00 27.33 1.60
CA PRO A 186 -13.88 28.51 1.54
C PRO A 186 -13.29 29.84 2.01
N ALA A 187 -12.18 29.84 2.75
CA ALA A 187 -11.50 31.05 3.20
C ALA A 187 -11.08 31.95 2.01
N ALA A 188 -10.60 31.36 0.90
CA ALA A 188 -10.27 32.11 -0.31
C ALA A 188 -11.52 32.67 -1.02
N GLY A 189 -12.66 31.97 -0.93
CA GLY A 189 -13.94 32.44 -1.48
C GLY A 189 -14.58 33.55 -0.67
N ILE A 190 -14.41 33.54 0.66
CA ILE A 190 -14.88 34.60 1.57
C ILE A 190 -14.04 35.87 1.38
N ASP A 191 -12.72 35.76 1.26
CA ASP A 191 -11.86 36.93 1.00
C ASP A 191 -12.13 37.56 -0.37
N ALA A 192 -12.38 36.75 -1.40
CA ALA A 192 -12.77 37.23 -2.72
C ALA A 192 -14.15 37.91 -2.73
N ALA A 193 -15.13 37.35 -2.00
CA ALA A 193 -16.46 37.95 -1.85
C ALA A 193 -16.43 39.26 -1.04
N LEU A 194 -15.59 39.35 0.00
CA LEU A 194 -15.39 40.56 0.80
C LEU A 194 -14.64 41.66 0.02
N GLN A 195 -13.75 41.30 -0.91
CA GLN A 195 -13.10 42.26 -1.80
C GLN A 195 -14.04 42.83 -2.86
N HIS A 196 -14.98 42.03 -3.40
CA HIS A 196 -16.00 42.52 -4.34
C HIS A 196 -17.18 43.25 -3.69
N GLY A 197 -17.35 43.14 -2.36
CA GLY A 197 -18.40 43.84 -1.62
C GLY A 197 -18.08 45.27 -1.16
N ARG A 198 -16.89 45.82 -1.45
CA ARG A 198 -16.57 47.22 -1.10
C ARG A 198 -17.31 48.19 -2.02
N ILE A 199 -18.36 48.81 -1.49
CA ILE A 199 -19.07 49.96 -2.10
C ILE A 199 -18.03 51.08 -2.37
N PRO A 200 -17.94 51.62 -3.59
CA PRO A 200 -17.13 52.80 -3.85
C PRO A 200 -17.65 53.98 -3.02
N THR A 201 -16.82 54.57 -2.16
CA THR A 201 -17.14 55.82 -1.46
C THR A 201 -17.47 56.91 -2.48
N PRO A 202 -18.58 57.65 -2.34
CA PRO A 202 -18.96 58.68 -3.29
C PRO A 202 -17.93 59.81 -3.27
N LEU A 203 -17.41 60.15 -4.45
CA LEU A 203 -16.56 61.32 -4.65
C LEU A 203 -17.37 62.58 -4.33
N THR A 204 -16.89 63.37 -3.38
CA THR A 204 -17.43 64.67 -3.00
C THR A 204 -17.44 65.60 -4.22
N PRO A 205 -18.55 66.28 -4.55
CA PRO A 205 -18.57 67.20 -5.68
C PRO A 205 -17.79 68.48 -5.35
N PRO A 206 -17.18 69.14 -6.36
CA PRO A 206 -16.39 70.35 -6.15
C PRO A 206 -17.32 71.51 -5.75
N ARG A 207 -16.93 72.23 -4.70
CA ARG A 207 -17.58 73.48 -4.29
C ARG A 207 -17.10 74.59 -5.22
N VAL A 208 -18.06 75.30 -5.83
CA VAL A 208 -17.90 76.62 -6.45
C VAL A 208 -17.87 77.68 -5.35
#